data_AF-A0A959HRC2-F1
#
_entry.id   AF-A0A959HRC2-F1
#
_cell.length_a   1.000
_cell.length_b   1.000
_cell.length_c   1.000
_cell.angle_alpha   90.00
_cell.angle_beta   90.00
_cell.angle_gamma   90.00
#
_symmetry.space_group_name_H-M   'P 1'
#
loop_
_entity.id
_entity.type
_entity.pdbx_description
1 polymer ?
#
loop_
_entity_poly.entity_id
_entity_poly.type
_entity_poly.pdbx_seq_one_letter_code
_entity_poly.pdbx_strand_id
1 'polypeptide(L)' 'MKKFKYRLGEGKYYFNIVSGMQTILVSRREKTAAIGAFQKYLSVGKTCEWLGKWNGKDFIDTSLPVSAAKS' A
#
# COMPACT_ATOMS: atom_id res chain seq x y z
N MET A 1 9.22 -17.50 10.53
CA MET A 1 9.80 -16.15 10.72
C MET A 1 8.79 -15.07 10.32
N LYS A 2 8.01 -14.51 11.27
CA LYS A 2 7.08 -13.38 11.02
C LYS A 2 7.73 -12.08 11.51
N LYS A 3 8.77 -11.61 10.79
CA LYS A 3 9.55 -10.42 11.17
C LYS A 3 9.03 -9.07 10.60
N PHE A 4 7.86 -9.06 9.97
CA PHE A 4 7.35 -7.86 9.28
C PHE A 4 6.35 -7.03 10.10
N LYS A 5 5.57 -7.63 11.01
CA LYS A 5 4.47 -6.93 11.69
C LYS A 5 4.94 -5.88 12.73
N TYR A 6 6.10 -6.06 13.35
CA TYR A 6 6.56 -5.17 14.43
C TYR A 6 7.22 -3.87 13.96
N ARG A 7 7.41 -3.65 12.66
CA ARG A 7 7.97 -2.38 12.11
C ARG A 7 6.92 -1.47 11.47
N LEU A 8 5.65 -1.89 11.44
CA LEU A 8 4.59 -1.07 10.90
C LEU A 8 4.24 0.00 11.94
N GLY A 9 4.57 1.25 11.66
CA GLY A 9 4.08 2.38 12.42
C GLY A 9 2.56 2.49 12.31
N GLU A 10 1.89 2.55 13.46
CA GLU A 10 0.46 2.82 13.58
C GLU A 10 0.09 4.15 12.92
N GLY A 11 -1.11 4.21 12.35
CA GLY A 11 -1.65 5.40 11.71
C GLY A 11 -1.13 5.64 10.29
N LYS A 12 -0.22 4.80 9.78
CA LYS A 12 0.33 4.93 8.42
C LYS A 12 -0.38 4.03 7.42
N TYR A 13 -0.36 4.45 6.17
CA TYR A 13 -0.85 3.73 5.01
C TYR A 13 0.26 2.90 4.40
N TYR A 14 -0.08 1.67 4.01
CA TYR A 14 0.85 0.71 3.45
C TYR A 14 0.33 0.15 2.13
N PHE A 15 1.26 -0.08 1.22
CA PHE A 15 1.00 -0.79 -0.02
C PHE A 15 2.28 -1.48 -0.49
N ASN A 16 2.11 -2.61 -1.14
CA ASN A 16 3.18 -3.37 -1.75
C ASN A 16 3.31 -2.98 -3.22
N ILE A 17 4.55 -2.92 -3.70
CA ILE A 17 4.86 -2.79 -5.12
C ILE A 17 5.63 -4.05 -5.50
N VAL A 18 5.05 -4.88 -6.36
CA VAL A 18 5.70 -6.05 -6.93
C VAL A 18 6.48 -5.60 -8.16
N SER A 19 7.80 -5.79 -8.13
CA SER A 19 8.72 -5.43 -9.19
C SER A 19 9.55 -6.66 -9.53
N GLY A 20 9.06 -7.48 -10.46
CA GLY A 20 9.69 -8.76 -10.82
C GLY A 20 9.70 -9.74 -9.64
N MET A 21 10.90 -10.13 -9.19
CA MET A 21 11.11 -11.07 -8.08
C MET A 21 11.03 -10.44 -6.68
N GLN A 22 10.92 -9.11 -6.59
CA GLN A 22 10.96 -8.39 -5.31
C GLN A 22 9.66 -7.65 -5.04
N THR A 23 9.18 -7.75 -3.80
CA THR A 23 8.04 -6.97 -3.29
C THR A 23 8.54 -5.90 -2.35
N ILE A 24 8.28 -4.65 -2.71
CA ILE A 24 8.68 -3.47 -1.93
C ILE A 24 7.47 -2.98 -1.14
N LEU A 25 7.56 -3.03 0.19
CA LEU A 25 6.55 -2.45 1.07
C LEU A 25 6.80 -0.94 1.21
N VAL A 26 5.86 -0.13 0.76
CA VAL A 26 5.89 1.32 0.89
C VAL A 26 4.95 1.74 2.02
N SER A 27 5.42 2.67 2.85
CA SER A 27 4.61 3.29 3.90
C SER A 27 4.56 4.80 3.76
N ARG A 28 3.39 5.39 4.05
CA ARG A 28 3.14 6.84 4.00
C ARG A 28 2.26 7.26 5.18
N ARG A 29 2.50 8.46 5.71
CA ARG A 29 1.69 9.01 6.82
C ARG A 29 0.32 9.48 6.32
N GLU A 30 0.31 10.18 5.19
CA GLU A 30 -0.90 10.77 4.63
C GLU A 30 -1.57 9.85 3.60
N LYS A 31 -2.90 9.77 3.66
CA LYS A 31 -3.71 8.97 2.72
C LYS A 31 -3.52 9.45 1.29
N THR A 32 -3.64 10.75 1.05
CA THR A 32 -3.49 11.37 -0.28
C THR A 32 -2.11 11.09 -0.89
N ALA A 33 -1.04 11.24 -0.12
CA ALA A 33 0.32 10.93 -0.56
C ALA A 33 0.50 9.44 -0.88
N ALA A 34 -0.11 8.55 -0.09
CA ALA A 34 -0.09 7.11 -0.32
C ALA A 34 -0.82 6.73 -1.61
N ILE A 35 -2.01 7.31 -1.82
CA ILE A 35 -2.82 7.11 -3.02
C ILE A 35 -2.09 7.63 -4.27
N GLY A 36 -1.55 8.85 -4.21
CA GLY A 36 -0.84 9.44 -5.34
C GLY A 36 0.40 8.61 -5.73
N ALA A 37 1.15 8.10 -4.75
CA ALA A 37 2.25 7.19 -5.00
C ALA A 37 1.77 5.87 -5.62
N PHE A 38 0.73 5.25 -5.05
CA PHE A 38 0.13 4.01 -5.55
C PHE A 38 -0.33 4.14 -7.02
N GLN A 39 -1.08 5.20 -7.33
CA GLN A 39 -1.55 5.50 -8.68
C GLN A 39 -0.40 5.77 -9.65
N LYS A 40 0.65 6.47 -9.21
CA LYS A 40 1.84 6.71 -10.03
C LYS A 40 2.52 5.40 -10.40
N TYR A 41 2.72 4.49 -9.45
CA TYR A 41 3.34 3.20 -9.73
C TYR A 41 2.46 2.30 -10.61
N LEU A 42 1.15 2.30 -10.39
CA LEU A 42 0.19 1.64 -11.28
C LEU A 42 0.24 2.21 -12.70
N SER A 43 0.32 3.54 -12.85
CA SER A 43 0.40 4.22 -14.16
C SER A 43 1.70 3.89 -14.91
N VAL A 44 2.78 3.59 -14.19
CA VAL A 44 4.06 3.12 -14.74
C VAL A 44 3.99 1.64 -15.16
N GLY A 45 2.85 0.96 -14.95
CA GLY A 45 2.66 -0.45 -15.28
C GLY A 45 3.25 -1.41 -14.23
N LYS A 46 3.53 -0.92 -13.02
CA LYS A 46 3.95 -1.79 -11.91
C LYS A 46 2.74 -2.40 -11.22
N THR A 47 2.88 -3.66 -10.84
CA THR A 47 1.89 -4.35 -10.01
C THR A 47 1.95 -3.81 -8.59
N CYS A 48 0.88 -3.16 -8.13
CA CYS A 48 0.80 -2.61 -6.80
C CYS A 48 -0.39 -3.22 -6.05
N GLU A 49 -0.20 -3.54 -4.78
CA GLU A 49 -1.21 -4.13 -3.91
C GLU A 49 -1.42 -3.22 -2.70
N TRP A 50 -2.63 -2.67 -2.58
CA TRP A 50 -2.98 -1.79 -1.47
C TRP A 50 -3.28 -2.62 -0.22
N LEU A 51 -2.56 -2.36 0.87
CA LEU A 51 -2.83 -3.01 2.16
C LEU A 51 -3.77 -2.15 3.02
N GLY A 52 -3.61 -0.83 2.96
CA GLY A 52 -4.43 0.11 3.73
C GLY A 52 -3.74 0.67 4.96
N LYS A 53 -4.53 1.27 5.86
CA LYS A 53 -4.02 1.90 7.09
C LYS A 53 -3.78 0.86 8.18
N TRP A 54 -2.57 0.84 8.72
CA TRP A 54 -2.23 0.02 9.87
C TRP A 54 -2.72 0.67 11.16
N ASN A 55 -3.52 -0.05 11.94
CA ASN A 55 -4.02 0.40 13.24
C ASN A 55 -3.24 -0.22 14.42
N GLY A 56 -1.97 -0.57 14.23
CA GLY A 56 -1.16 -1.24 15.27
C GLY A 56 -1.40 -2.76 15.35
N LYS A 57 -2.57 -3.23 14.92
CA LYS A 57 -2.99 -4.64 15.00
C LYS A 57 -3.34 -5.25 13.64
N ASP A 58 -4.15 -4.54 12.86
CA ASP A 58 -4.70 -4.98 11.57
C ASP A 58 -4.81 -3.79 10.60
N PHE A 59 -5.05 -4.10 9.31
CA PHE A 59 -5.31 -3.08 8.29
C PHE A 59 -6.81 -2.74 8.24
N ILE A 60 -7.15 -1.47 8.48
CA ILE A 60 -8.55 -1.02 8.63
C ILE A 60 -9.05 -0.14 7.46
N ASP A 61 -8.16 0.29 6.56
CA ASP A 61 -8.50 1.12 5.38
C ASP A 61 -8.05 0.40 4.09
N THR A 62 -8.46 -0.86 3.93
CA THR A 62 -8.12 -1.74 2.80
C THR A 62 -8.88 -1.39 1.53
N SER A 63 -9.79 -0.42 1.59
CA SER A 63 -10.53 0.05 0.42
C SER A 63 -9.53 0.56 -0.62
N LEU A 64 -9.43 -0.16 -1.74
CA LEU A 64 -8.58 0.21 -2.85
C LEU A 64 -8.92 1.64 -3.25
N PRO A 65 -7.95 2.57 -3.27
CA PRO A 65 -8.21 3.95 -3.70
C PRO A 65 -8.42 4.05 -5.22
N VAL A 66 -8.37 2.92 -5.91
CA VAL A 66 -8.67 2.80 -7.33
C VAL A 66 -10.13 2.42 -7.43
N SER A 67 -10.95 3.42 -7.76
CA SER A 67 -12.22 3.19 -8.41
C SER A 67 -11.99 2.20 -9.56
N ALA A 68 -12.46 0.97 -9.36
CA ALA A 68 -12.56 0.00 -10.42
C ALA A 68 -13.51 0.56 -11.47
N ALA A 69 -12.99 0.91 -12.64
CA ALA A 69 -13.61 0.75 -13.95
C ALA A 69 -12.84 1.56 -15.00
N LYS A 70 -12.00 0.90 -15.80
CA LYS A 70 -12.08 1.21 -17.23
C LYS A 70 -13.16 0.29 -17.78
N SER A 71 -14.31 0.89 -18.09
CA SER A 71 -15.35 0.33 -18.95
C SER A 71 -14.80 -0.11 -20.30
#